data_AF-M4WTJ6-F1
#
_entry.id   AF-M4WTJ6-F1
#
_cell.length_a   1.000
_cell.length_b   1.000
_cell.length_c   1.000
_cell.angle_alpha   90.00
_cell.angle_beta   90.00
_cell.angle_gamma   90.00
#
_symmetry.space_group_name_H-M   'P 1'
#
loop_
_entity.id
_entity.type
_entity.pdbx_description
1 polymer ?
#
loop_
_entity_poly.entity_id
_entity_poly.type
_entity_poly.pdbx_seq_one_letter_code
_entity_poly.pdbx_strand_id
1 'polypeptide(L)'
;MKVVIEWEKDPDPYASRYWPERIFSDAWNKRAAEHETHYTHHRAVVELEPYGEFGSLDVHFFPCDVVKVATSNTIYGQPGYPHNEPLNMEEPKTCQNS
;
A
#
# COMPACT_ATOMS: atom_id res chain seq x y z
N MET A 1 -2.63 -21.01 -4.00
CA MET A 1 -1.91 -20.34 -2.88
C MET A 1 -2.69 -19.08 -2.50
N LYS A 2 -2.60 -18.56 -1.28
CA LYS A 2 -3.23 -17.28 -0.90
C LYS A 2 -2.20 -16.35 -0.32
N VAL A 3 -2.26 -15.08 -0.72
CA VAL A 3 -1.46 -14.01 -0.13
C VAL A 3 -2.40 -13.10 0.63
N VAL A 4 -2.03 -12.81 1.87
CA VAL A 4 -2.72 -11.83 2.72
C VAL A 4 -1.85 -10.57 2.70
N ILE A 5 -2.43 -9.47 2.24
CA ILE A 5 -1.81 -8.15 2.24
C ILE A 5 -2.53 -7.31 3.29
N GLU A 6 -1.77 -6.79 4.25
CA GLU A 6 -2.24 -5.86 5.27
C GLU A 6 -1.43 -4.57 5.14
N TRP A 7 -2.10 -3.43 5.14
CA TRP A 7 -1.45 -2.13 5.04
C TRP A 7 -2.22 -1.06 5.81
N GLU A 8 -1.50 0.01 6.14
CA GLU A 8 -2.04 1.19 6.78
C GLU A 8 -1.91 2.39 5.84
N LYS A 9 -2.87 3.31 5.90
CA LYS A 9 -2.75 4.62 5.27
C LYS A 9 -2.71 5.71 6.34
N ASP A 10 -1.59 6.44 6.34
CA ASP A 10 -1.44 7.71 7.05
C ASP A 10 -2.19 8.81 6.27
N PRO A 11 -3.16 9.52 6.89
CA PRO A 11 -3.87 10.61 6.22
C PRO A 11 -3.01 11.88 5.99
N ASP A 12 -1.91 12.06 6.72
CA ASP A 12 -0.97 13.17 6.56
C ASP A 12 0.48 12.65 6.60
N PRO A 13 0.90 11.94 5.54
CA PRO A 13 2.24 11.38 5.49
C PRO A 13 3.27 12.50 5.60
N TYR A 14 4.32 12.25 6.39
CA TYR A 14 5.40 13.20 6.69
C TYR A 14 5.04 14.37 7.62
N ALA A 15 3.86 14.37 8.25
CA ALA A 15 3.50 15.37 9.27
C ALA A 15 4.59 15.56 10.34
N SER A 16 5.25 14.46 10.72
CA SER A 16 6.34 14.44 11.73
C SER A 16 7.54 15.33 11.40
N ARG A 17 7.74 15.69 10.13
CA ARG A 17 8.79 16.63 9.70
C ARG A 17 8.57 18.05 10.24
N TYR A 18 7.32 18.41 10.52
CA TYR A 18 6.93 19.75 10.95
C TYR A 18 6.61 19.83 12.45
N TRP A 19 6.74 18.72 13.17
CA TRP A 19 6.50 18.70 14.61
C TRP A 19 7.62 19.47 15.34
N PRO A 20 7.27 20.41 16.25
CA PRO A 20 8.24 21.17 17.03
C PRO A 20 8.92 20.33 18.12
N GLU A 21 8.34 19.19 18.51
CA GLU A 21 8.93 18.30 19.51
C GLU A 21 10.25 17.70 19.00
N ARG A 22 11.25 17.60 19.89
CA ARG A 22 12.49 16.90 19.56
C ARG A 22 12.17 15.44 19.24
N ILE A 23 12.63 14.97 18.07
CA ILE A 23 12.44 13.59 17.62
C ILE A 23 12.82 12.60 18.74
N PHE A 24 11.96 11.60 18.97
CA PHE A 24 12.06 10.57 20.01
C PHE A 24 12.02 11.04 21.47
N SER A 25 11.65 12.30 21.73
CA SER A 25 11.27 12.72 23.09
C SER A 25 9.91 12.12 23.49
N ASP A 26 9.62 12.09 24.79
CA ASP A 26 8.31 11.60 25.28
C ASP A 26 7.14 12.35 24.65
N ALA A 27 7.27 13.66 24.44
CA ALA A 27 6.27 14.48 23.78
C ALA A 27 6.11 14.10 22.29
N TRP A 28 7.22 13.85 21.58
CA TRP A 28 7.20 13.40 20.19
C TRP A 28 6.57 12.01 20.07
N ASN A 29 6.94 11.07 20.95
CA ASN A 29 6.39 9.71 20.95
C ASN A 29 4.89 9.71 21.27
N LYS A 30 4.45 10.54 22.22
CA LYS A 30 3.03 10.71 22.54
C LYS A 30 2.26 11.22 21.32
N ARG A 31 2.80 12.21 20.61
CA ARG A 31 2.19 12.76 19.40
C ARG A 31 2.18 11.75 18.25
N ALA A 32 3.24 10.97 18.08
CA ALA A 32 3.30 9.89 17.11
C ALA A 32 2.19 8.86 17.37
N ALA A 33 2.03 8.43 18.62
CA ALA A 33 0.96 7.52 18.99
C ALA A 33 -0.44 8.12 18.75
N GLU A 34 -0.65 9.41 19.04
CA GLU A 34 -1.90 10.10 18.72
C GLU A 34 -2.15 10.17 17.20
N HIS A 35 -1.12 10.47 16.41
CA HIS A 35 -1.17 10.52 14.93
C HIS A 35 -1.53 9.16 14.33
N GLU A 36 -0.91 8.08 14.82
CA GLU A 36 -1.19 6.70 14.41
C GLU A 36 -2.66 6.29 14.64
N THR A 37 -3.37 6.89 15.61
CA THR A 37 -4.80 6.59 15.82
C THR A 37 -5.70 7.00 14.65
N HIS A 38 -5.20 7.87 13.77
CA HIS A 38 -5.91 8.32 12.58
C HIS A 38 -5.62 7.45 11.35
N TYR A 39 -4.77 6.44 11.47
CA TYR A 39 -4.45 5.56 10.35
C TYR A 39 -5.63 4.66 10.03
N THR A 40 -5.88 4.50 8.73
CA THR A 40 -6.85 3.50 8.26
C THR A 40 -6.12 2.19 8.00
N HIS A 41 -6.72 1.08 8.41
CA HIS A 41 -6.14 -0.24 8.30
C HIS A 41 -6.91 -1.03 7.26
N HIS A 42 -6.19 -1.72 6.39
CA HIS A 42 -6.75 -2.38 5.23
C HIS A 42 -6.22 -3.80 5.11
N ARG A 43 -7.03 -4.65 4.49
CA ARG A 43 -6.67 -6.05 4.29
C ARG A 43 -7.26 -6.57 2.99
N ALA A 44 -6.42 -7.21 2.19
CA ALA A 44 -6.81 -7.91 0.97
C ALA A 44 -6.30 -9.35 1.01
N VAL A 45 -7.11 -10.27 0.49
CA VAL A 45 -6.71 -11.66 0.28
C VAL A 45 -6.76 -11.94 -1.20
N VAL A 46 -5.61 -12.23 -1.80
CA VAL A 46 -5.49 -12.52 -3.22
C VAL A 46 -5.19 -13.99 -3.42
N GLU A 47 -6.01 -14.66 -4.23
CA GLU A 47 -5.77 -16.04 -4.62
C GLU A 47 -4.76 -16.06 -5.78
N LEU A 48 -3.70 -16.84 -5.60
CA LEU A 48 -2.69 -17.09 -6.62
C LEU A 48 -2.83 -18.51 -7.14
N GLU A 49 -2.62 -18.65 -8.44
CA GLU A 49 -2.62 -19.95 -9.10
C GLU A 49 -1.57 -20.88 -8.44
N PRO A 50 -1.91 -22.16 -8.21
CA PRO A 50 -1.09 -23.05 -7.41
C PRO A 50 0.23 -23.50 -8.08
N TYR A 51 0.36 -23.33 -9.40
CA TYR A 51 1.51 -23.83 -10.17
C TYR A 51 2.00 -22.77 -11.17
N GLY A 52 3.16 -22.18 -10.89
CA GLY A 52 3.88 -21.26 -11.78
C GLY A 52 5.34 -21.13 -11.37
N GLU A 53 6.24 -20.89 -12.34
CA GLU A 53 7.60 -20.44 -12.05
C GLU A 53 7.54 -18.96 -11.66
N PHE A 54 7.54 -18.70 -10.35
CA PHE A 54 7.45 -17.35 -9.82
C PHE A 54 8.86 -16.77 -9.61
N GLY A 55 9.15 -15.65 -10.24
CA GLY A 55 10.37 -14.87 -10.00
C GLY A 55 10.18 -13.91 -8.84
N SER A 56 9.49 -12.79 -9.10
CA SER A 56 9.07 -11.80 -8.10
C SER A 56 7.58 -11.92 -7.80
N LEU A 57 7.23 -11.49 -6.58
CA LEU A 57 5.86 -11.19 -6.16
C LEU A 57 5.77 -9.68 -5.97
N ASP A 58 5.08 -9.00 -6.88
CA ASP A 58 4.89 -7.56 -6.82
C ASP A 58 3.47 -7.24 -6.36
N VAL A 59 3.36 -6.37 -5.36
CA VAL A 59 2.08 -5.90 -4.81
C VAL A 59 1.86 -4.46 -5.28
N HIS A 60 0.76 -4.25 -5.97
CA HIS A 60 0.36 -2.94 -6.48
C HIS A 60 -0.83 -2.41 -5.68
N PHE A 61 -0.67 -1.21 -5.12
CA PHE A 61 -1.73 -0.48 -4.42
C PHE A 61 -2.36 0.53 -5.38
N PHE A 62 -3.65 0.37 -5.63
CA PHE A 62 -4.44 1.23 -6.48
C PHE A 62 -5.32 2.16 -5.65
N PRO A 63 -5.90 3.21 -6.27
CA PRO A 63 -6.98 3.97 -5.68
C PRO A 63 -8.11 3.09 -5.15
N CYS A 64 -8.86 3.59 -4.17
CA CYS A 64 -10.00 2.90 -3.56
C CYS A 64 -9.64 1.57 -2.87
N ASP A 65 -8.42 1.50 -2.32
CA ASP A 65 -7.94 0.34 -1.55
C ASP A 65 -7.92 -0.97 -2.34
N VAL A 66 -7.87 -0.87 -3.67
CA VAL A 66 -7.74 -2.01 -4.56
C VAL A 66 -6.29 -2.47 -4.54
N VAL A 67 -6.08 -3.76 -4.27
CA VAL A 67 -4.76 -4.39 -4.34
C VAL A 67 -4.73 -5.40 -5.48
N LYS A 68 -3.71 -5.31 -6.32
CA LYS A 68 -3.41 -6.32 -7.33
C LYS A 68 -2.05 -6.93 -7.05
N VAL A 69 -1.97 -8.24 -7.24
CA VAL A 69 -0.72 -8.98 -7.09
C VAL A 69 -0.30 -9.48 -8.46
N ALA A 70 0.97 -9.26 -8.76
CA ALA A 70 1.65 -9.79 -9.93
C ALA A 70 2.66 -10.83 -9.48
N THR A 71 2.67 -11.98 -10.13
CA THR A 71 3.81 -12.90 -10.09
C THR A 71 4.50 -12.84 -11.44
N SER A 72 5.77 -12.48 -11.49
CA SER A 72 6.43 -12.14 -12.75
C SER A 72 7.91 -12.52 -12.75
N ASN A 73 8.45 -12.88 -13.93
CA ASN A 73 9.89 -12.99 -14.17
C ASN A 73 10.45 -11.75 -14.90
N THR A 74 9.60 -10.74 -15.07
CA THR A 74 9.90 -9.48 -15.74
C THR A 74 9.51 -8.31 -14.83
N ILE A 75 9.97 -7.11 -15.15
CA ILE A 75 9.78 -5.89 -14.34
C ILE A 75 8.65 -5.02 -14.91
N TYR A 76 8.05 -4.17 -14.06
CA TYR A 76 7.00 -3.24 -14.46
C TYR A 76 7.37 -2.44 -15.72
N GLY A 77 6.43 -2.36 -16.68
CA GLY A 77 6.60 -1.66 -17.95
C GLY A 77 7.32 -2.45 -19.05
N GLN A 78 7.80 -3.66 -18.78
CA GLN A 78 8.36 -4.55 -19.82
C GLN A 78 7.27 -5.43 -20.45
N PRO A 79 7.48 -5.91 -21.70
CA PRO A 79 6.57 -6.86 -22.32
C PRO A 79 6.36 -8.09 -21.43
N GLY A 80 5.10 -8.48 -21.22
CA GLY A 80 4.71 -9.62 -20.41
C GLY A 80 4.52 -9.34 -18.92
N TYR A 81 4.79 -8.13 -18.43
CA TYR A 81 4.46 -7.75 -17.06
C TYR A 81 2.93 -7.61 -16.90
N PRO A 82 2.29 -8.22 -15.89
CA PRO A 82 0.87 -8.01 -15.61
C PRO A 82 0.64 -6.69 -14.85
N HIS A 83 -0.52 -6.06 -15.04
CA HIS A 83 -0.89 -4.79 -14.39
C HIS A 83 0.02 -3.59 -14.76
N ASN A 84 -0.01 -3.17 -16.03
CA ASN A 84 0.74 -2.00 -16.53
C ASN A 84 -0.07 -0.69 -16.45
N GLU A 85 -1.06 -0.60 -15.56
CA GLU A 85 -1.77 0.65 -15.32
C GLU A 85 -0.80 1.74 -14.83
N PRO A 86 -1.07 3.03 -15.13
CA PRO A 86 -0.17 4.12 -14.78
C PRO A 86 0.19 4.20 -13.30
N LEU A 87 1.40 4.66 -13.01
CA LEU A 87 1.80 5.04 -11.64
C LEU A 87 1.17 6.38 -11.26
N ASN A 88 1.03 6.63 -9.96
CA ASN A 88 0.51 7.89 -9.39
C ASN A 88 -0.90 8.26 -9.90
N MET A 89 -1.79 7.26 -9.99
CA MET A 89 -3.19 7.49 -10.32
C MET A 89 -3.86 8.34 -9.24
N GLU A 90 -4.63 9.34 -9.67
CA GLU A 90 -5.50 10.09 -8.76
C GLU A 90 -6.63 9.21 -8.24
N GLU A 91 -6.95 9.37 -6.96
CA GLU A 91 -8.08 8.68 -6.37
C GLU A 91 -9.40 9.31 -6.84
N PRO A 92 -10.34 8.52 -7.39
CA PRO A 92 -11.60 9.07 -7.86
C PRO A 92 -12.41 9.62 -6.68
N LYS A 93 -13.24 10.64 -6.94
CA LYS A 93 -14.09 11.26 -5.92
C LYS A 93 -15.03 10.28 -5.20
N THR A 94 -15.36 9.17 -5.85
CA THR A 94 -16.19 8.12 -5.31
C THR A 94 -15.63 6.77 -5.72
N CYS A 95 -15.44 5.88 -4.75
CA CYS A 95 -15.11 4.49 -4.99
C CYS A 95 -16.40 3.71 -5.28
N GLN A 96 -16.49 3.11 -6.46
CA GLN A 96 -17.62 2.24 -6.78
C GLN A 96 -17.29 0.82 -6.32
N ASN A 97 -18.01 0.36 -5.30
CA ASN A 97 -17.83 -0.90 -4.56
C ASN A 97 -16.67 -0.86 -3.55
N SER A 98 -16.97 -0.30 -2.37
CA SER A 98 -16.25 -0.55 -1.12
C SER A 98 -16.79 -1.80 -0.43
#